data_AF-A0A2S2PKS2-F1
#
_entry.id   AF-A0A2S2PKS2-F1
#
_cell.length_a   1.000
_cell.length_b   1.000
_cell.length_c   1.000
_cell.angle_alpha   90.00
_cell.angle_beta   90.00
_cell.angle_gamma   90.00
#
_symmetry.space_group_name_H-M   'P 1'
#
loop_
_entity.id
_entity.type
_entity.pdbx_description
1 polymer ?
#
loop_
_entity_poly.entity_id
_entity_poly.type
_entity_poly.pdbx_seq_one_letter_code
_entity_poly.pdbx_strand_id
1 'polypeptide(L)'
;MRATTIFVALAACALLVFNARTDAATVDNDASKAFEEAVTSDRFTIVVKDEGPPNGRKHRKPETVATIEFPGSYQFVLKIDRFEGQVIISTKSNGNTQTEFYNVKSLSSNMSSKTLVLAVDQRKPGATMTLYVNCEHFGTLQTIKTLREVYFDMRDPHLQMTREKRFAIQVFPDTDWKTTLTAQKCPNVEDDAEDVEQMPAIQSQPQPLSVTEIGIRMPSIGRGDIPINHDCDDLFFVKTIQELMQMVKKLREDVEAQRLEIYRLRQLLEQCDDFCRPGMRKT
;
A
#
# COMPACT_ATOMS: atom_id res chain seq x y z
N MET A 1 -21.32 71.85 -1.10
CA MET A 1 -19.96 71.27 -1.20
C MET A 1 -19.89 69.99 -0.37
N ARG A 2 -20.25 68.86 -0.97
CA ARG A 2 -20.21 67.52 -0.37
C ARG A 2 -20.06 66.51 -1.51
N ALA A 3 -18.83 66.17 -1.90
CA ALA A 3 -18.61 65.13 -2.91
C ALA A 3 -17.12 64.71 -3.00
N THR A 4 -16.43 64.41 -1.91
CA THR A 4 -15.03 63.89 -2.03
C THR A 4 -14.59 62.87 -0.98
N THR A 5 -15.45 62.38 -0.09
CA THR A 5 -14.99 61.51 1.02
C THR A 5 -15.62 60.12 1.10
N ILE A 6 -16.28 59.62 0.05
CA ILE A 6 -16.93 58.29 0.07
C ILE A 6 -16.23 57.26 -0.85
N PHE A 7 -15.37 57.68 -1.78
CA PHE A 7 -14.78 56.76 -2.76
C PHE A 7 -13.53 55.98 -2.31
N VAL A 8 -12.97 56.28 -1.13
CA VAL A 8 -11.73 55.61 -0.68
C VAL A 8 -12.01 54.33 0.14
N ALA A 9 -13.22 54.16 0.70
CA ALA A 9 -13.54 53.00 1.54
C ALA A 9 -13.97 51.75 0.74
N LEU A 10 -14.46 51.90 -0.49
CA LEU A 10 -14.92 50.76 -1.31
C LEU A 10 -13.81 50.12 -2.15
N ALA A 11 -12.69 50.82 -2.40
CA ALA A 11 -11.56 50.27 -3.13
C ALA A 11 -10.60 49.44 -2.24
N ALA A 12 -10.63 49.63 -0.91
CA ALA A 12 -9.75 48.91 0.01
C ALA A 12 -10.29 47.51 0.39
N CYS A 13 -11.60 47.25 0.26
CA CYS A 13 -12.19 45.93 0.55
C CYS A 13 -12.13 44.94 -0.62
N ALA A 14 -11.76 45.36 -1.83
CA ALA A 14 -11.67 44.48 -3.01
C ALA A 14 -10.31 43.76 -3.15
N LEU A 15 -9.33 44.09 -2.30
CA LEU A 15 -7.97 43.50 -2.34
C LEU A 15 -7.68 42.51 -1.19
N LEU A 16 -8.69 42.12 -0.42
CA LEU A 16 -8.61 40.88 0.38
C LEU A 16 -9.01 39.71 -0.51
N VAL A 17 -8.20 39.47 -1.56
CA VAL A 17 -8.13 38.16 -2.19
C VAL A 17 -7.69 37.23 -1.07
N PHE A 18 -8.63 36.44 -0.57
CA PHE A 18 -8.35 35.29 0.26
C PHE A 18 -7.26 34.50 -0.47
N ASN A 19 -6.03 34.54 0.05
CA ASN A 19 -5.02 33.54 -0.22
C ASN A 19 -5.48 32.24 0.42
N ALA A 20 -6.55 31.66 -0.11
CA ALA A 20 -6.76 30.24 -0.01
C ALA A 20 -5.58 29.63 -0.78
N ARG A 21 -4.50 29.30 -0.05
CA ARG A 21 -3.58 28.26 -0.50
C ARG A 21 -4.45 27.02 -0.67
N THR A 22 -4.95 26.84 -1.89
CA THR A 22 -5.28 25.52 -2.38
C THR A 22 -3.95 24.77 -2.34
N ASP A 23 -3.86 23.75 -1.49
CA ASP A 23 -2.80 22.76 -1.60
C ASP A 23 -3.05 22.04 -2.92
N ALA A 24 -2.61 22.68 -4.01
CA ALA A 24 -2.84 22.20 -5.34
C ALA A 24 -1.87 21.04 -5.57
N ALA A 25 -2.41 19.88 -5.90
CA ALA A 25 -1.62 18.78 -6.43
C ALA A 25 -0.85 19.28 -7.65
N THR A 26 0.46 19.10 -7.64
CA THR A 26 1.35 19.48 -8.73
C THR A 26 1.81 18.25 -9.48
N VAL A 27 1.89 18.36 -10.80
CA VAL A 27 2.53 17.34 -11.64
C VAL A 27 4.02 17.30 -11.28
N ASP A 28 4.54 16.11 -11.00
CA ASP A 28 5.95 15.90 -10.72
C ASP A 28 6.59 15.17 -11.91
N ASN A 29 7.24 15.93 -12.80
CA ASN A 29 7.84 15.38 -14.02
C ASN A 29 9.02 14.46 -13.71
N ASP A 30 9.80 14.77 -12.67
CA ASP A 30 10.98 13.99 -12.30
C ASP A 30 10.54 12.65 -11.71
N ALA A 31 9.56 12.67 -10.80
CA ALA A 31 8.98 11.45 -10.26
C ALA A 31 8.22 10.64 -11.32
N SER A 32 7.54 11.29 -12.27
CA SER A 32 6.88 10.60 -13.39
C SER A 32 7.88 9.81 -14.24
N LYS A 33 9.01 10.43 -14.63
CA LYS A 33 10.07 9.74 -15.38
C LYS A 33 10.72 8.60 -14.60
N ALA A 34 11.04 8.84 -13.32
CA ALA A 34 11.60 7.80 -12.46
C ALA A 34 10.62 6.62 -12.29
N PHE A 35 9.32 6.90 -12.28
CA PHE A 35 8.29 5.88 -12.23
C PHE A 35 8.13 5.13 -13.55
N GLU A 36 8.25 5.79 -14.71
CA GLU A 36 8.29 5.14 -16.03
C GLU A 36 9.46 4.17 -16.14
N GLU A 37 10.64 4.54 -15.63
CA GLU A 37 11.78 3.62 -15.54
C GLU A 37 11.46 2.45 -14.60
N ALA A 38 10.98 2.75 -13.38
CA ALA A 38 10.69 1.75 -12.36
C ALA A 38 9.58 0.77 -12.74
N VAL A 39 8.59 1.17 -13.53
CA VAL A 39 7.48 0.28 -13.92
C VAL A 39 7.96 -0.84 -14.84
N THR A 40 9.09 -0.65 -15.53
CA THR A 40 9.73 -1.69 -16.36
C THR A 40 10.48 -2.72 -15.52
N SER A 41 10.92 -2.36 -14.31
CA SER A 41 11.62 -3.21 -13.34
C SER A 41 10.72 -4.25 -12.65
N ASP A 42 11.31 -5.38 -12.23
CA ASP A 42 10.56 -6.45 -11.53
C ASP A 42 10.12 -6.02 -10.14
N ARG A 43 10.94 -5.19 -9.50
CA ARG A 43 10.69 -4.62 -8.19
C ARG A 43 11.15 -3.17 -8.18
N PHE A 44 10.48 -2.36 -7.38
CA PHE A 44 10.92 -0.99 -7.11
C PHE A 44 10.31 -0.51 -5.81
N THR A 45 10.84 0.60 -5.29
CA THR A 45 10.33 1.18 -4.05
C THR A 45 9.95 2.65 -4.26
N ILE A 46 8.88 3.05 -3.60
CA ILE A 46 8.44 4.45 -3.54
C ILE A 46 8.60 4.90 -2.10
N VAL A 47 9.44 5.90 -1.89
CA VAL A 47 9.63 6.52 -0.58
C VAL A 47 8.88 7.84 -0.56
N VAL A 48 8.01 8.01 0.43
CA VAL A 48 7.28 9.24 0.70
C VAL A 48 7.71 9.77 2.06
N LYS A 49 8.21 10.99 2.09
CA LYS A 49 8.47 11.72 3.34
C LYS A 49 7.34 12.72 3.57
N ASP A 50 6.65 12.54 4.69
CA ASP A 50 5.60 13.43 5.18
C ASP A 50 6.23 14.52 6.06
N GLU A 51 6.19 15.76 5.58
CA GLU A 51 6.67 16.95 6.32
C GLU A 51 5.71 17.39 7.44
N GLY A 52 4.61 16.65 7.66
CA GLY A 52 3.64 16.91 8.72
C GLY A 52 2.44 17.73 8.25
N PRO A 53 1.46 17.99 9.14
CA PRO A 53 0.25 18.76 8.84
C PRO A 53 0.57 20.19 8.34
N PRO A 54 -0.20 20.76 7.39
CA PRO A 54 -0.11 22.17 7.07
C PRO A 54 -0.55 22.99 8.29
N ASN A 55 0.16 24.08 8.55
CA ASN A 55 -0.04 24.90 9.75
C ASN A 55 -1.51 25.31 9.94
N GLY A 56 -2.04 25.05 11.15
CA GLY A 56 -3.27 25.66 11.66
C GLY A 56 -4.60 25.03 11.21
N ARG A 57 -4.61 23.86 10.55
CA ARG A 57 -5.87 23.19 10.14
C ARG A 57 -6.13 21.92 10.96
N LYS A 58 -7.38 21.76 11.42
CA LYS A 58 -7.87 20.47 11.92
C LYS A 58 -8.15 19.57 10.71
N HIS A 59 -7.37 18.51 10.55
CA HIS A 59 -7.55 17.52 9.50
C HIS A 59 -8.82 16.73 9.77
N ARG A 60 -9.86 16.96 8.96
CA ARG A 60 -11.12 16.19 8.99
C ARG A 60 -11.36 15.41 7.68
N LYS A 61 -10.42 15.49 6.75
CA LYS A 61 -10.52 14.86 5.43
C LYS A 61 -9.20 14.17 5.09
N PRO A 62 -9.23 13.03 4.38
CA PRO A 62 -8.04 12.42 3.82
C PRO A 62 -7.29 13.37 2.88
N GLU A 63 -5.97 13.44 3.04
CA GLU A 63 -5.04 14.22 2.21
C GLU A 63 -4.50 13.34 1.08
N THR A 64 -4.38 13.88 -0.13
CA THR A 64 -3.88 13.07 -1.26
C THR A 64 -2.37 13.20 -1.34
N VAL A 65 -1.67 12.10 -1.05
CA VAL A 65 -0.21 12.07 -1.09
C VAL A 65 0.26 12.10 -2.54
N ALA A 66 -0.23 11.14 -3.31
CA ALA A 66 0.13 10.96 -4.70
C ALA A 66 -1.03 10.35 -5.49
N THR A 67 -1.15 10.75 -6.75
CA THR A 67 -1.97 10.09 -7.74
C THR A 67 -1.09 9.76 -8.95
N ILE A 68 -1.10 8.50 -9.35
CA ILE A 68 -0.40 8.01 -10.53
C ILE A 68 -1.47 7.60 -11.54
N GLU A 69 -1.48 8.28 -12.67
CA GLU A 69 -2.49 8.10 -13.71
C GLU A 69 -1.87 7.42 -14.92
N PHE A 70 -2.49 6.33 -15.34
CA PHE A 70 -2.22 5.58 -16.58
C PHE A 70 -3.41 5.87 -17.52
N PRO A 71 -3.26 6.83 -18.44
CA PRO A 71 -4.41 7.44 -19.10
C PRO A 71 -5.33 6.44 -19.80
N GLY A 72 -6.60 6.48 -19.41
CA GLY A 72 -7.65 5.62 -19.97
C GLY A 72 -7.67 4.17 -19.46
N SER A 73 -6.75 3.74 -18.59
CA SER A 73 -6.64 2.34 -18.15
C SER A 73 -6.71 2.19 -16.63
N TYR A 74 -5.87 2.93 -15.90
CA TYR A 74 -5.65 2.69 -14.49
C TYR A 74 -5.31 3.96 -13.72
N GLN A 75 -5.69 4.01 -12.45
CA GLN A 75 -5.33 5.11 -11.55
C GLN A 75 -4.99 4.55 -10.18
N PHE A 76 -3.81 4.87 -9.67
CA PHE A 76 -3.39 4.59 -8.31
C PHE A 76 -3.44 5.88 -7.49
N VAL A 77 -4.04 5.83 -6.30
CA VAL A 77 -4.15 6.98 -5.40
C VAL A 77 -3.74 6.56 -3.99
N LEU A 78 -2.77 7.28 -3.44
CA LEU A 78 -2.33 7.15 -2.05
C LEU A 78 -2.85 8.33 -1.25
N LYS A 79 -3.58 8.08 -0.17
CA LYS A 79 -4.07 9.11 0.75
C LYS A 79 -3.68 8.81 2.19
N ILE A 80 -3.59 9.86 2.98
CA ILE A 80 -3.38 9.81 4.42
C ILE A 80 -4.57 10.45 5.12
N ASP A 81 -5.25 9.70 5.97
CA ASP A 81 -6.26 10.21 6.89
C ASP A 81 -5.66 10.33 8.30
N ARG A 82 -5.34 11.57 8.70
CA ARG A 82 -4.77 11.85 10.03
C ARG A 82 -5.81 11.80 11.15
N PHE A 83 -7.10 11.97 10.81
CA PHE A 83 -8.18 11.97 11.79
C PHE A 83 -8.46 10.55 12.26
N GLU A 84 -8.61 9.63 11.30
CA GLU A 84 -8.82 8.19 11.58
C GLU A 84 -7.50 7.44 11.82
N GLY A 85 -6.35 8.06 11.50
CA GLY A 85 -5.03 7.44 11.62
C GLY A 85 -4.86 6.30 10.62
N GLN A 86 -5.19 6.54 9.35
CA GLN A 86 -5.19 5.50 8.31
C GLN A 86 -4.42 5.93 7.05
N VAL A 87 -3.77 4.97 6.40
CA VAL A 87 -3.31 5.09 5.00
C VAL A 87 -4.35 4.44 4.12
N ILE A 88 -4.76 5.13 3.07
CA ILE A 88 -5.76 4.65 2.11
C ILE A 88 -5.05 4.47 0.78
N ILE A 89 -5.06 3.24 0.27
CA ILE A 89 -4.53 2.90 -1.05
C ILE A 89 -5.71 2.53 -1.94
N SER A 90 -5.92 3.31 -3.00
CA SER A 90 -6.98 3.06 -3.97
C SER A 90 -6.40 2.78 -5.35
N THR A 91 -6.89 1.73 -5.99
CA THR A 91 -6.56 1.39 -7.38
C THR A 91 -7.85 1.33 -8.18
N LYS A 92 -7.89 2.04 -9.31
CA LYS A 92 -9.02 2.07 -10.21
C LYS A 92 -8.61 1.45 -11.53
N SER A 93 -9.34 0.46 -11.99
CA SER A 93 -9.11 -0.25 -13.25
C SER A 93 -10.44 -0.55 -13.92
N ASN A 94 -10.63 -0.11 -15.17
CA ASN A 94 -11.85 -0.37 -15.96
C ASN A 94 -13.18 -0.05 -15.22
N GLY A 95 -13.19 1.03 -14.43
CA GLY A 95 -14.36 1.45 -13.64
C GLY A 95 -14.49 0.77 -12.27
N ASN A 96 -13.80 -0.35 -12.04
CA ASN A 96 -13.73 -0.97 -10.71
C ASN A 96 -12.70 -0.23 -9.86
N THR A 97 -13.07 0.08 -8.62
CA THR A 97 -12.17 0.72 -7.65
C THR A 97 -11.96 -0.24 -6.48
N GLN A 98 -10.74 -0.72 -6.30
CA GLN A 98 -10.31 -1.42 -5.10
C GLN A 98 -9.72 -0.37 -4.14
N THR A 99 -10.09 -0.43 -2.87
CA THR A 99 -9.55 0.49 -1.85
C THR A 99 -9.29 -0.28 -0.58
N GLU A 100 -8.06 -0.18 -0.10
CA GLU A 100 -7.61 -0.76 1.16
C GLU A 100 -7.30 0.33 2.18
N PHE A 101 -7.61 0.02 3.44
CA PHE A 101 -7.41 0.90 4.58
C PHE A 101 -6.45 0.26 5.56
N TYR A 102 -5.31 0.91 5.82
CA TYR A 102 -4.32 0.44 6.77
C TYR A 102 -4.35 1.34 8.00
N ASN A 103 -4.62 0.78 9.17
CA ASN A 103 -4.63 1.52 10.43
C ASN A 103 -3.20 1.76 10.90
N VAL A 104 -2.78 3.02 10.89
CA VAL A 104 -1.46 3.48 11.26
C VAL A 104 -1.62 4.53 12.35
N LYS A 105 -1.80 4.06 13.60
CA LYS A 105 -2.03 4.93 14.78
C LYS A 105 -0.98 6.04 14.91
N SER A 106 0.26 5.78 14.48
CA SER A 106 1.34 6.75 14.49
C SER A 106 1.07 7.97 13.59
N LEU A 107 0.19 7.89 12.58
CA LEU A 107 -0.21 9.00 11.71
C LEU A 107 -0.96 10.13 12.44
N SER A 108 -1.64 9.82 13.55
CA SER A 108 -2.40 10.78 14.36
C SER A 108 -1.50 11.73 15.18
N SER A 109 -0.25 11.34 15.45
CA SER A 109 0.70 12.16 16.20
C SER A 109 1.22 13.32 15.35
N ASN A 110 1.06 14.55 15.83
CA ASN A 110 1.48 15.77 15.11
C ASN A 110 2.99 16.06 15.17
N MET A 111 3.78 15.24 15.88
CA MET A 111 5.10 15.66 16.39
C MET A 111 6.30 15.08 15.63
N SER A 112 6.11 14.29 14.58
CA SER A 112 7.25 13.71 13.83
C SER A 112 6.96 13.65 12.33
N SER A 113 7.97 13.99 11.51
CA SER A 113 8.02 13.62 10.10
C SER A 113 7.90 12.10 9.98
N LYS A 114 7.09 11.62 9.03
CA LYS A 114 6.85 10.18 8.84
C LYS A 114 7.36 9.76 7.48
N THR A 115 7.94 8.57 7.44
CA THR A 115 8.44 7.99 6.19
C THR A 115 7.58 6.80 5.85
N LEU A 116 6.90 6.86 4.71
CA LEU A 116 6.16 5.75 4.14
C LEU A 116 7.03 5.15 3.04
N VAL A 117 7.15 3.83 3.02
CA VAL A 117 7.82 3.09 1.95
C VAL A 117 6.81 2.11 1.38
N LEU A 118 6.56 2.24 0.07
CA LEU A 118 5.73 1.30 -0.67
C LEU A 118 6.65 0.44 -1.53
N ALA A 119 6.79 -0.82 -1.14
CA ALA A 119 7.55 -1.81 -1.89
C ALA A 119 6.65 -2.46 -2.93
N VAL A 120 7.02 -2.39 -4.20
CA VAL A 120 6.26 -2.97 -5.31
C VAL A 120 7.03 -4.17 -5.85
N ASP A 121 6.38 -5.34 -5.85
CA ASP A 121 6.86 -6.56 -6.49
C ASP A 121 5.91 -6.93 -7.62
N GLN A 122 6.39 -6.88 -8.85
CA GLN A 122 5.60 -7.13 -10.06
C GLN A 122 5.77 -8.55 -10.59
N ARG A 123 6.51 -9.43 -9.89
CA ARG A 123 6.73 -10.81 -10.32
C ARG A 123 5.44 -11.62 -10.20
N LYS A 124 5.25 -12.54 -11.15
CA LYS A 124 4.11 -13.45 -11.19
C LYS A 124 4.51 -14.88 -10.82
N PRO A 125 3.60 -15.65 -10.20
CA PRO A 125 2.32 -15.23 -9.60
C PRO A 125 2.54 -14.47 -8.27
N GLY A 126 1.58 -13.63 -7.87
CA GLY A 126 1.62 -12.96 -6.55
C GLY A 126 2.22 -11.56 -6.53
N ALA A 127 1.93 -10.75 -7.56
CA ALA A 127 2.34 -9.36 -7.60
C ALA A 127 1.72 -8.55 -6.44
N THR A 128 2.56 -7.90 -5.66
CA THR A 128 2.19 -7.29 -4.37
C THR A 128 2.70 -5.88 -4.22
N MET A 129 1.99 -5.10 -3.42
CA MET A 129 2.42 -3.79 -2.95
C MET A 129 2.40 -3.79 -1.42
N THR A 130 3.56 -3.73 -0.79
CA THR A 130 3.71 -3.79 0.67
C THR A 130 3.99 -2.42 1.25
N LEU A 131 3.17 -2.02 2.22
CA LEU A 131 3.28 -0.73 2.90
C LEU A 131 4.09 -0.88 4.18
N TYR A 132 5.11 -0.04 4.31
CA TYR A 132 5.85 0.19 5.53
C TYR A 132 5.68 1.65 5.96
N VAL A 133 5.52 1.90 7.26
CA VAL A 133 5.52 3.25 7.83
C VAL A 133 6.49 3.29 9.00
N ASN A 134 7.46 4.21 8.96
CA ASN A 134 8.52 4.32 9.97
C ASN A 134 9.18 2.97 10.29
N CYS A 135 9.53 2.21 9.24
CA CYS A 135 10.20 0.91 9.33
C CYS A 135 9.34 -0.26 9.82
N GLU A 136 8.06 -0.03 10.12
CA GLU A 136 7.13 -1.08 10.54
C GLU A 136 6.27 -1.52 9.34
N HIS A 137 6.04 -2.83 9.21
CA HIS A 137 5.15 -3.42 8.18
C HIS A 137 3.68 -3.22 8.58
N PHE A 138 2.86 -2.69 7.66
CA PHE A 138 1.43 -2.45 7.92
C PHE A 138 0.49 -3.33 7.09
N GLY A 139 0.96 -3.85 5.97
CA GLY A 139 0.15 -4.72 5.15
C GLY A 139 0.64 -4.86 3.72
N THR A 140 0.01 -5.79 3.01
CA THR A 140 0.34 -6.12 1.64
C THR A 140 -0.94 -6.15 0.81
N LEU A 141 -1.00 -5.29 -0.21
CA LEU A 141 -2.04 -5.27 -1.22
C LEU A 141 -1.68 -6.25 -2.34
N GLN A 142 -2.57 -7.21 -2.59
CA GLN A 142 -2.48 -8.07 -3.78
C GLN A 142 -3.03 -7.32 -4.99
N THR A 143 -2.23 -7.22 -6.05
CA THR A 143 -2.62 -6.50 -7.27
C THR A 143 -3.22 -7.46 -8.28
N ILE A 144 -4.37 -7.07 -8.88
CA ILE A 144 -5.03 -7.89 -9.91
C ILE A 144 -4.21 -7.87 -11.22
N LYS A 145 -3.68 -6.69 -11.57
CA LYS A 145 -2.73 -6.48 -12.66
C LYS A 145 -1.50 -5.78 -12.11
N THR A 146 -0.32 -6.16 -12.61
CA THR A 146 0.91 -5.42 -12.32
C THR A 146 0.87 -4.04 -12.98
N LEU A 147 1.59 -3.08 -12.41
CA LEU A 147 1.71 -1.75 -13.02
C LEU A 147 2.43 -1.84 -14.37
N ARG A 148 3.34 -2.80 -14.53
CA ARG A 148 4.02 -3.14 -15.77
C ARG A 148 3.05 -3.58 -16.86
N GLU A 149 2.15 -4.51 -16.55
CA GLU A 149 1.11 -4.92 -17.51
C GLU A 149 0.21 -3.75 -17.87
N VAL A 150 -0.23 -2.99 -16.88
CA VAL A 150 -1.05 -1.81 -17.12
C VAL A 150 -0.32 -0.85 -18.06
N TYR A 151 0.98 -0.63 -17.85
CA TYR A 151 1.79 0.27 -18.67
C TYR A 151 1.93 -0.20 -20.12
N PHE A 152 2.27 -1.48 -20.34
CA PHE A 152 2.45 -2.03 -21.68
C PHE A 152 1.14 -2.36 -22.41
N ASP A 153 0.02 -2.50 -21.69
CA ASP A 153 -1.32 -2.65 -22.28
C ASP A 153 -1.85 -1.31 -22.87
N MET A 154 -1.23 -0.17 -22.54
CA MET A 154 -1.65 1.14 -23.06
C MET A 154 -1.30 1.30 -24.53
N ARG A 155 -2.17 1.98 -25.27
CA ARG A 155 -1.91 2.33 -26.69
C ARG A 155 -0.72 3.29 -26.82
N ASP A 156 -0.61 4.22 -25.88
CA ASP A 156 0.48 5.18 -25.79
C ASP A 156 1.04 5.10 -24.35
N PRO A 157 2.19 4.42 -24.16
CA PRO A 157 2.72 4.12 -22.84
C PRO A 157 3.37 5.36 -22.21
N HIS A 158 2.54 6.20 -21.58
CA HIS A 158 2.96 7.29 -20.72
C HIS A 158 2.17 7.26 -19.41
N LEU A 159 2.78 7.75 -18.34
CA LEU A 159 2.09 7.92 -17.07
C LEU A 159 2.37 9.29 -16.48
N GLN A 160 1.46 9.74 -15.62
CA GLN A 160 1.60 11.02 -14.96
C GLN A 160 1.45 10.86 -13.45
N MET A 161 2.47 11.32 -12.72
CA MET A 161 2.42 11.42 -11.28
C MET A 161 2.09 12.85 -10.84
N THR A 162 1.10 12.96 -9.97
CA THR A 162 0.77 14.21 -9.27
C THR A 162 0.92 13.99 -7.77
N ARG A 163 1.39 15.01 -7.06
CA ARG A 163 1.55 14.98 -5.60
C ARG A 163 1.28 16.33 -4.97
N GLU A 164 0.93 16.36 -3.70
CA GLU A 164 0.95 17.59 -2.91
C GLU A 164 2.40 17.94 -2.51
N LYS A 165 2.75 19.23 -2.50
CA LYS A 165 4.15 19.70 -2.35
C LYS A 165 4.85 19.23 -1.08
N ARG A 166 4.10 19.11 0.01
CA ARG A 166 4.54 18.69 1.36
C ARG A 166 4.93 17.23 1.48
N PHE A 167 4.58 16.41 0.49
CA PHE A 167 5.03 15.04 0.43
C PHE A 167 6.21 14.99 -0.54
N ALA A 168 7.41 14.76 -0.02
CA ALA A 168 8.58 14.54 -0.86
C ALA A 168 8.59 13.08 -1.30
N ILE A 169 8.55 12.83 -2.60
CA ILE A 169 8.44 11.49 -3.16
C ILE A 169 9.68 11.16 -3.97
N GLN A 170 10.23 9.97 -3.75
CA GLN A 170 11.36 9.42 -4.48
C GLN A 170 11.01 8.02 -4.93
N VAL A 171 11.29 7.70 -6.18
CA VAL A 171 11.07 6.38 -6.77
C VAL A 171 12.45 5.78 -7.05
N PHE A 172 12.67 4.55 -6.60
CA PHE A 172 13.92 3.83 -6.77
C PHE A 172 13.69 2.59 -7.65
N PRO A 173 14.01 2.66 -8.95
CA PRO A 173 13.97 1.52 -9.87
C PRO A 173 14.88 0.39 -9.40
N ASP A 174 14.51 -0.85 -9.67
CA ASP A 174 15.29 -2.08 -9.41
C ASP A 174 15.89 -2.21 -7.99
N THR A 175 15.32 -1.51 -7.02
CA THR A 175 15.82 -1.44 -5.65
C THR A 175 14.98 -2.32 -4.74
N ASP A 176 15.66 -3.11 -3.89
CA ASP A 176 14.98 -3.96 -2.92
C ASP A 176 14.48 -3.15 -1.71
N TRP A 177 13.32 -3.53 -1.16
CA TRP A 177 12.74 -2.84 -0.02
C TRP A 177 13.62 -2.89 1.22
N LYS A 178 14.37 -3.96 1.44
CA LYS A 178 15.33 -4.05 2.55
C LYS A 178 16.38 -2.96 2.46
N THR A 179 17.00 -2.81 1.29
CA THR A 179 18.03 -1.78 1.05
C THR A 179 17.46 -0.37 1.23
N THR A 180 16.21 -0.16 0.81
CA THR A 180 15.51 1.12 0.98
C THR A 180 15.25 1.42 2.46
N LEU A 181 14.81 0.44 3.24
CA LEU A 181 14.59 0.60 4.69
C LEU A 181 15.91 0.85 5.43
N THR A 182 16.98 0.12 5.13
CA THR A 182 18.31 0.39 5.68
C THR A 182 18.76 1.81 5.35
N ALA A 183 18.53 2.30 4.12
CA ALA A 183 18.82 3.68 3.73
C ALA A 183 17.95 4.72 4.48
N GLN A 184 16.75 4.36 4.92
CA GLN A 184 15.92 5.19 5.82
C GLN A 184 16.35 5.09 7.30
N LYS A 185 17.50 4.46 7.60
CA LYS A 185 18.02 4.23 8.95
C LYS A 185 17.07 3.41 9.83
N CYS A 186 16.34 2.49 9.22
CA CYS A 186 15.60 1.49 9.95
C CYS A 186 16.58 0.53 10.64
N PRO A 187 16.31 0.08 11.89
CA PRO A 187 17.05 -1.03 12.48
C PRO A 187 17.03 -2.19 11.48
N ASN A 188 18.20 -2.77 11.21
CA ASN A 188 18.27 -3.88 10.27
C ASN A 188 17.42 -5.01 10.82
N VAL A 189 16.56 -5.59 9.96
CA VAL A 189 15.81 -6.82 10.27
C VAL A 189 16.76 -8.04 10.35
N GLU A 190 18.07 -7.82 10.19
CA GLU A 190 19.10 -8.85 10.08
C GLU A 190 20.00 -8.95 11.33
N ASP A 191 19.81 -8.13 12.38
CA ASP A 191 20.62 -8.18 13.61
C ASP A 191 20.19 -9.28 14.62
N ASP A 192 19.52 -10.33 14.17
CA ASP A 192 19.30 -11.58 14.93
C ASP A 192 19.82 -12.83 14.18
N ALA A 193 20.59 -12.66 13.11
CA ALA A 193 21.22 -13.77 12.40
C ALA A 193 22.70 -13.49 12.11
N GLU A 194 23.54 -14.23 12.85
CA GLU A 194 24.95 -14.53 12.53
C GLU A 194 26.00 -13.44 12.81
N ASP A 195 26.40 -13.34 14.09
CA ASP A 195 27.79 -13.03 14.46
C ASP A 195 28.24 -14.03 15.55
N VAL A 196 28.54 -15.27 15.12
CA VAL A 196 29.36 -16.22 15.88
C VAL A 196 30.63 -16.42 15.07
N GLU A 197 31.72 -15.79 15.49
CA GLU A 197 33.14 -16.16 15.31
C GLU A 197 33.95 -14.94 15.78
N GLN A 198 34.82 -14.90 16.79
CA GLN A 198 35.53 -15.87 17.62
C GLN A 198 35.87 -15.13 18.93
N MET A 199 35.69 -15.76 20.10
CA MET A 199 36.37 -15.33 21.33
C MET A 199 37.45 -16.35 21.72
N PRO A 200 38.66 -15.90 22.11
CA PRO A 200 39.71 -16.79 22.59
C PRO A 200 39.39 -17.31 23.99
N ALA A 201 39.76 -18.57 24.23
CA ALA A 201 39.60 -19.27 25.50
C ALA A 201 40.37 -18.58 26.64
N ILE A 202 39.70 -18.28 27.76
CA ILE A 202 40.34 -18.04 29.06
C ILE A 202 39.61 -18.82 30.16
N GLN A 203 40.45 -19.39 31.02
CA GLN A 203 40.22 -20.43 32.01
C GLN A 203 39.35 -20.03 33.22
N SER A 204 38.76 -21.08 33.78
CA SER A 204 38.10 -21.30 35.07
C SER A 204 38.52 -20.47 36.29
N GLN A 205 37.52 -20.09 37.11
CA GLN A 205 37.56 -20.19 38.60
C GLN A 205 36.13 -20.18 39.22
N PRO A 206 35.83 -20.97 40.27
CA PRO A 206 34.48 -21.09 40.86
C PRO A 206 34.35 -20.44 42.25
N GLN A 207 33.24 -19.73 42.54
CA GLN A 207 32.86 -19.27 43.89
C GLN A 207 31.32 -19.14 44.05
N PRO A 208 30.76 -19.16 45.29
CA PRO A 208 29.80 -20.18 45.73
C PRO A 208 28.31 -19.78 45.80
N LEU A 209 27.48 -20.82 45.86
CA LEU A 209 26.03 -20.84 46.10
C LEU A 209 25.63 -20.24 47.45
N SER A 210 24.63 -19.35 47.45
CA SER A 210 23.79 -19.03 48.61
C SER A 210 22.41 -19.62 48.43
N VAL A 211 22.05 -20.53 49.33
CA VAL A 211 20.73 -21.18 49.44
C VAL A 211 19.81 -20.32 50.30
N THR A 212 18.59 -20.04 49.82
CA THR A 212 17.46 -19.67 50.68
C THR A 212 16.24 -20.51 50.30
N GLU A 213 16.03 -21.53 51.12
CA GLU A 213 14.79 -22.10 51.63
C GLU A 213 13.45 -21.55 51.06
N ILE A 214 13.00 -22.14 49.94
CA ILE A 214 11.66 -22.69 49.67
C ILE A 214 11.88 -23.70 48.54
N GLY A 215 11.55 -24.98 48.78
CA GLY A 215 11.90 -26.11 47.93
C GLY A 215 11.14 -26.19 46.60
N ILE A 216 11.46 -25.32 45.65
CA ILE A 216 11.11 -25.49 44.23
C ILE A 216 12.39 -25.33 43.40
N ARG A 217 12.94 -26.44 42.90
CA ARG A 217 13.99 -26.43 41.88
C ARG A 217 13.39 -25.88 40.58
N MET A 218 13.67 -24.62 40.25
CA MET A 218 13.57 -24.17 38.87
C MET A 218 14.77 -24.72 38.09
N PRO A 219 14.57 -25.43 36.96
CA PRO A 219 15.67 -25.79 36.09
C PRO A 219 16.27 -24.50 35.53
N SER A 220 17.60 -24.38 35.56
CA SER A 220 18.30 -23.35 34.79
C SER A 220 17.97 -23.57 33.32
N ILE A 221 17.11 -22.72 32.76
CA ILE A 221 16.83 -22.73 31.32
C ILE A 221 18.09 -22.23 30.64
N GLY A 222 18.91 -23.18 30.19
CA GLY A 222 19.80 -22.94 29.07
C GLY A 222 18.94 -22.45 27.91
N ARG A 223 19.31 -21.31 27.35
CA ARG A 223 18.66 -20.67 26.21
C ARG A 223 18.71 -21.67 25.04
N GLY A 224 17.60 -22.36 24.76
CA GLY A 224 17.60 -23.44 23.76
C GLY A 224 16.36 -24.32 23.68
N ASP A 225 15.48 -24.36 24.68
CA ASP A 225 14.28 -25.21 24.62
C ASP A 225 13.00 -24.40 24.89
N ILE A 226 12.22 -24.12 23.84
CA ILE A 226 10.81 -23.79 23.98
C ILE A 226 10.10 -25.13 24.24
N PRO A 227 9.34 -25.30 25.33
CA PRO A 227 8.50 -26.47 25.48
C PRO A 227 7.47 -26.46 24.35
N ILE A 228 7.57 -27.43 23.44
CA ILE A 228 6.53 -27.69 22.45
C ILE A 228 5.31 -28.15 23.25
N ASN A 229 4.43 -27.21 23.56
CA ASN A 229 3.11 -27.54 24.06
C ASN A 229 2.35 -28.13 22.88
N HIS A 230 2.32 -29.46 22.81
CA HIS A 230 1.67 -30.24 21.77
C HIS A 230 0.16 -30.30 22.00
N ASP A 231 -0.47 -29.12 22.09
CA ASP A 231 -1.91 -28.91 22.06
C ASP A 231 -2.23 -27.85 20.99
N CYS A 232 -1.65 -28.02 19.80
CA CYS A 232 -2.23 -27.44 18.59
C CYS A 232 -3.14 -28.54 18.04
N ASP A 233 -4.45 -28.33 18.13
CA ASP A 233 -5.45 -29.26 17.61
C ASP A 233 -5.26 -29.45 16.10
N ASP A 234 -4.40 -30.40 15.70
CA ASP A 234 -4.19 -30.81 14.30
C ASP A 234 -5.52 -31.21 13.66
N LEU A 235 -6.47 -31.70 14.46
CA LEU A 235 -7.84 -31.98 14.02
C LEU A 235 -8.60 -30.72 13.57
N PHE A 236 -8.41 -29.58 14.23
CA PHE A 236 -9.05 -28.32 13.85
C PHE A 236 -8.43 -27.76 12.57
N PHE A 237 -7.11 -27.88 12.43
CA PHE A 237 -6.40 -27.45 11.22
C PHE A 237 -6.78 -28.31 10.00
N VAL A 238 -6.86 -29.64 10.17
CA VAL A 238 -7.30 -30.55 9.09
C VAL A 238 -8.75 -30.30 8.72
N LYS A 239 -9.63 -30.05 9.70
CA LYS A 239 -11.05 -29.75 9.44
C LYS A 239 -11.23 -28.44 8.67
N THR A 240 -10.49 -27.39 9.02
CA THR A 240 -10.57 -26.09 8.32
C THR A 240 -10.04 -26.17 6.89
N ILE A 241 -8.97 -26.93 6.65
CA ILE A 241 -8.47 -27.20 5.29
C ILE A 241 -9.51 -27.98 4.47
N GLN A 242 -10.14 -28.98 5.06
CA GLN A 242 -11.17 -29.77 4.39
C GLN A 242 -12.39 -28.92 4.00
N GLU A 243 -12.83 -28.03 4.89
CA GLU A 243 -13.93 -27.10 4.62
C GLU A 243 -13.58 -26.10 3.50
N LEU A 244 -12.36 -25.57 3.50
CA LEU A 244 -11.87 -24.69 2.42
C LEU A 244 -11.80 -25.42 1.07
N MET A 245 -11.31 -26.66 1.06
CA MET A 245 -11.23 -27.46 -0.16
C MET A 245 -12.61 -27.77 -0.74
N GLN A 246 -13.61 -28.00 0.12
CA GLN A 246 -15.01 -28.16 -0.30
C GLN A 246 -15.58 -26.86 -0.88
N MET A 247 -15.31 -25.71 -0.26
CA MET A 247 -15.75 -24.41 -0.79
C MET A 247 -15.14 -24.11 -2.16
N VAL A 248 -13.83 -24.33 -2.33
CA VAL A 248 -13.15 -24.11 -3.61
C VAL A 248 -13.72 -25.03 -4.71
N LYS A 249 -14.00 -26.30 -4.38
CA LYS A 249 -14.64 -27.21 -5.33
C LYS A 249 -16.03 -26.73 -5.74
N LYS A 250 -16.84 -26.28 -4.78
CA LYS A 250 -18.16 -25.71 -5.06
C LYS A 250 -18.08 -24.46 -5.92
N LEU A 251 -17.15 -23.55 -5.62
CA LEU A 251 -16.94 -22.34 -6.43
C LEU A 251 -16.57 -22.68 -7.87
N ARG A 252 -15.73 -23.70 -8.07
CA ARG A 252 -15.36 -24.17 -9.40
C ARG A 252 -16.57 -24.73 -10.16
N GLU A 253 -17.39 -25.54 -9.50
CA GLU A 253 -18.63 -26.07 -10.09
C GLU A 253 -19.60 -24.93 -10.44
N ASP A 254 -19.77 -23.93 -9.57
CA ASP A 254 -20.63 -22.77 -9.80
C ASP A 254 -20.13 -21.91 -10.98
N VAL A 255 -18.82 -21.72 -11.12
CA VAL A 255 -18.22 -20.99 -12.26
C VAL A 255 -18.39 -21.76 -13.57
N GLU A 256 -18.21 -23.08 -13.56
CA GLU A 256 -18.44 -23.93 -14.73
C GLU A 256 -19.92 -23.91 -15.14
N ALA A 257 -20.85 -23.94 -14.19
CA ALA A 257 -22.29 -23.81 -14.44
C ALA A 257 -22.65 -22.43 -15.02
N GLN A 258 -22.15 -21.33 -14.43
CA GLN A 258 -22.39 -19.97 -14.93
C GLN A 258 -21.84 -19.76 -16.34
N ARG A 259 -20.70 -20.37 -16.68
CA ARG A 259 -20.17 -20.31 -18.05
C ARG A 259 -21.10 -20.96 -19.07
N LEU A 260 -21.75 -22.06 -18.71
CA LEU A 260 -22.71 -22.74 -19.58
C LEU A 260 -24.01 -21.94 -19.74
N GLU A 261 -24.47 -21.28 -18.68
CA GLU A 261 -25.61 -20.36 -18.75
C GLU A 261 -25.32 -19.14 -19.64
N ILE A 262 -24.14 -18.53 -19.51
CA ILE A 262 -23.72 -17.41 -20.36
C ILE A 262 -23.65 -17.84 -21.83
N TYR A 263 -23.12 -19.04 -22.11
CA TYR A 263 -23.08 -19.58 -23.48
C TYR A 263 -24.49 -19.77 -24.05
N ARG A 264 -25.41 -20.33 -23.25
CA ARG A 264 -26.81 -20.52 -23.64
C ARG A 264 -27.52 -19.18 -23.87
N LEU A 265 -27.28 -18.18 -23.01
CA LEU A 265 -27.85 -16.84 -23.17
C LEU A 265 -27.31 -16.15 -24.44
N ARG A 266 -26.02 -16.27 -24.74
CA ARG A 266 -25.44 -15.77 -26.00
C ARG A 266 -26.08 -16.41 -27.23
N GLN A 267 -26.27 -17.74 -27.22
CA GLN A 267 -26.92 -18.44 -28.32
C GLN A 267 -28.37 -17.99 -28.54
N LEU A 268 -29.12 -17.75 -27.46
CA LEU A 268 -30.48 -17.20 -27.56
C LEU A 268 -30.48 -15.77 -28.09
N LEU A 269 -29.52 -14.94 -27.67
CA LEU A 269 -29.39 -13.57 -28.17
C LEU A 269 -28.99 -13.54 -29.65
N GLU A 270 -28.08 -14.40 -30.10
CA GLU A 270 -27.71 -14.53 -31.52
C GLU A 270 -28.92 -14.95 -32.37
N GLN A 271 -29.70 -15.91 -31.88
CA GLN A 271 -30.94 -16.32 -32.56
C GLN A 271 -31.99 -15.21 -32.58
N CYS A 272 -32.08 -14.38 -31.54
CA CYS A 272 -32.99 -13.23 -31.53
C CYS A 272 -32.51 -12.08 -32.43
N ASP A 273 -31.21 -11.84 -32.57
CA ASP A 273 -30.66 -10.78 -33.42
C ASP A 273 -31.00 -11.00 -34.90
N ASP A 274 -31.06 -12.27 -35.34
CA ASP A 274 -31.53 -12.67 -36.68
C ASP A 274 -33.00 -12.33 -36.94
N PHE A 275 -33.84 -12.31 -35.90
CA PHE A 275 -35.25 -11.90 -36.00
C PHE A 275 -35.46 -10.40 -35.77
N CYS A 276 -34.57 -9.74 -35.01
CA CYS A 276 -34.68 -8.33 -34.65
C CYS A 276 -33.99 -7.37 -35.63
N ARG A 277 -33.29 -7.86 -36.67
CA ARG A 277 -32.85 -7.06 -37.84
C ARG A 277 -33.73 -7.25 -39.08
N PRO A 278 -34.92 -6.63 -39.16
CA PRO A 278 -35.62 -6.52 -40.43
C PRO A 278 -34.90 -5.45 -41.28
N GLY A 279 -34.09 -5.90 -42.25
CA GLY A 279 -33.74 -5.08 -43.41
C GLY A 279 -32.28 -4.63 -43.50
N MET A 280 -31.40 -5.53 -43.91
CA MET A 280 -30.41 -5.19 -44.94
C MET A 280 -30.49 -6.23 -46.05
N ARG A 281 -31.53 -6.12 -46.89
CA ARG A 281 -31.49 -6.69 -48.23
C ARG A 281 -30.40 -5.95 -49.00
N LYS A 282 -29.34 -6.68 -49.35
CA LYS A 282 -28.30 -6.24 -50.28
C LYS A 282 -28.99 -5.87 -51.60
N THR A 283 -28.92 -4.60 -51.99
CA THR A 283 -28.97 -4.18 -53.40
C THR A 283 -27.62 -4.40 -54.03
#